data_AF-U7LIL1-F1
#
_entry.id   AF-U7LIL1-F1
#
_cell.length_a   1.000
_cell.length_b   1.000
_cell.length_c   1.000
_cell.angle_alpha   90.00
_cell.angle_beta   90.00
_cell.angle_gamma   90.00
#
_symmetry.space_group_name_H-M   'P 1'
#
loop_
_entity.id
_entity.type
_entity.pdbx_description
1 polymer ?
#
loop_
_entity_poly.entity_id
_entity_poly.type
_entity_poly.pdbx_seq_one_letter_code
_entity_poly.pdbx_strand_id
1 'polypeptide(L)'
;MAIPQPDSQARTAHDAQLAPYGRLTEAAQWLAACQGSAPAQEPQRIRAIVFAEQEPQLPAPETAARRAGAGLNVVTVTDLSQAYDLGAATADAEIDAGADLLIPGGVESARVPAVVMATMTQTEPVVIVGKQPSVEDWKREVSAIRDAMFRARNLEGMELVASCQSAVLAAAVGLITRAAERRTPLLIDAPLTATAALLAERDNPGVKEWLFATTLSTAPAHELALRKLGLQPLHQLAMEPEPTLGALAALPMLLTGVEIATDA
;
A
#
# COMPACT_ATOMS: atom_id res chain seq x y z
N MET A 1 -2.60 -5.68 -18.78
CA MET A 1 -3.74 -5.17 -19.60
C MET A 1 -3.89 -3.67 -19.28
N ALA A 2 -4.63 -2.84 -20.03
CA ALA A 2 -4.83 -1.46 -19.57
C ALA A 2 -5.64 -1.47 -18.26
N ILE A 3 -5.17 -0.78 -17.22
CA ILE A 3 -5.87 -0.72 -15.92
C ILE A 3 -7.20 0.03 -16.12
N PRO A 4 -8.36 -0.59 -15.81
CA PRO A 4 -9.64 0.10 -15.90
C PRO A 4 -9.65 1.33 -14.99
N GLN A 5 -10.26 2.42 -15.44
CA GLN A 5 -10.41 3.62 -14.60
C GLN A 5 -11.67 3.49 -13.73
N PRO A 6 -11.60 3.87 -12.43
CA PRO A 6 -12.78 4.04 -11.59
C PRO A 6 -13.79 5.04 -12.18
N ASP A 7 -15.05 4.96 -11.75
CA ASP A 7 -16.11 5.82 -12.25
C ASP A 7 -15.97 7.26 -11.75
N SER A 8 -15.63 8.17 -12.67
CA SER A 8 -15.50 9.60 -12.37
C SER A 8 -16.82 10.27 -11.98
N GLN A 9 -17.96 9.79 -12.49
CA GLN A 9 -19.27 10.37 -12.14
C GLN A 9 -19.61 10.03 -10.70
N ALA A 10 -19.45 8.75 -10.30
CA ALA A 10 -19.65 8.31 -8.93
C ALA A 10 -18.71 9.05 -7.95
N ARG A 11 -17.46 9.34 -8.35
CA ARG A 11 -16.51 10.10 -7.53
C ARG A 11 -17.01 11.50 -7.15
N THR A 12 -17.66 12.19 -8.08
CA THR A 12 -18.09 13.60 -7.91
C THR A 12 -19.52 13.75 -7.41
N ALA A 13 -20.23 12.65 -7.20
CA ALA A 13 -21.57 12.69 -6.64
C ALA A 13 -21.54 13.27 -5.22
N HIS A 14 -22.58 14.04 -4.87
CA HIS A 14 -22.77 14.66 -3.55
C HIS A 14 -21.61 15.56 -3.06
N ASP A 15 -20.73 16.03 -3.96
CA ASP A 15 -19.53 16.80 -3.59
C ASP A 15 -19.85 18.05 -2.75
N ALA A 16 -20.90 18.79 -3.09
CA ALA A 16 -21.31 19.98 -2.34
C ALA A 16 -21.81 19.67 -0.91
N GLN A 17 -22.46 18.51 -0.71
CA GLN A 17 -22.99 18.11 0.59
C GLN A 17 -21.88 17.55 1.49
N LEU A 18 -20.89 16.88 0.89
CA LEU A 18 -19.79 16.26 1.61
C LEU A 18 -18.57 17.16 1.80
N ALA A 19 -18.45 18.28 1.06
CA ALA A 19 -17.31 19.20 1.17
C ALA A 19 -16.84 19.54 2.61
N PRO A 20 -17.71 19.70 3.63
CA PRO A 20 -17.28 20.02 4.99
C PRO A 20 -16.43 18.96 5.71
N TYR A 21 -16.43 17.69 5.27
CA TYR A 21 -15.80 16.58 6.01
C TYR A 21 -14.39 16.22 5.53
N GLY A 22 -13.84 16.97 4.57
CA GLY A 22 -12.44 16.88 4.16
C GLY A 22 -12.02 15.47 3.71
N ARG A 23 -11.01 14.88 4.36
CA ARG A 23 -10.45 13.57 3.95
C ARG A 23 -11.43 12.40 4.10
N LEU A 24 -12.45 12.51 4.96
CA LEU A 24 -13.51 11.51 5.07
C LEU A 24 -14.37 11.49 3.80
N THR A 25 -14.63 12.66 3.23
CA THR A 25 -15.33 12.83 1.94
C THR A 25 -14.54 12.20 0.81
N GLU A 26 -13.26 12.50 0.72
CA GLU A 26 -12.39 11.91 -0.31
C GLU A 26 -12.34 10.39 -0.22
N ALA A 27 -12.38 9.82 0.99
CA ALA A 27 -12.42 8.37 1.20
C ALA A 27 -13.73 7.76 0.68
N ALA A 28 -14.86 8.37 1.00
CA ALA A 28 -16.18 7.93 0.53
C ALA A 28 -16.31 8.06 -0.99
N GLN A 29 -15.88 9.19 -1.56
CA GLN A 29 -15.88 9.44 -3.01
C GLN A 29 -14.95 8.50 -3.77
N TRP A 30 -13.77 8.20 -3.22
CA TRP A 30 -12.86 7.21 -3.79
C TRP A 30 -13.51 5.82 -3.84
N LEU A 31 -14.14 5.39 -2.74
CA LEU A 31 -14.79 4.08 -2.71
C LEU A 31 -16.00 4.02 -3.65
N ALA A 32 -16.80 5.09 -3.71
CA ALA A 32 -17.91 5.22 -4.66
C ALA A 32 -17.44 5.10 -6.10
N ALA A 33 -16.32 5.74 -6.44
CA ALA A 33 -15.70 5.63 -7.76
C ALA A 33 -15.25 4.19 -8.08
N CYS A 34 -14.64 3.50 -7.11
CA CYS A 34 -14.19 2.12 -7.30
C CYS A 34 -15.35 1.15 -7.49
N GLN A 35 -16.47 1.39 -6.80
CA GLN A 35 -17.69 0.57 -6.87
C GLN A 35 -18.57 0.92 -8.07
N GLY A 36 -18.39 2.10 -8.68
CA GLY A 36 -19.28 2.60 -9.73
C GLY A 36 -20.67 2.97 -9.21
N SER A 37 -20.79 3.30 -7.92
CA SER A 37 -22.06 3.63 -7.27
C SER A 37 -21.87 4.72 -6.24
N ALA A 38 -22.77 5.71 -6.24
CA ALA A 38 -22.83 6.76 -5.22
C ALA A 38 -24.24 6.77 -4.57
N PRO A 39 -24.34 6.72 -3.22
CA PRO A 39 -23.24 6.65 -2.26
C PRO A 39 -22.49 5.30 -2.33
N ALA A 40 -21.27 5.29 -1.79
CA ALA A 40 -20.50 4.06 -1.64
C ALA A 40 -21.21 3.10 -0.68
N GLN A 41 -21.10 1.81 -0.93
CA GLN A 41 -21.54 0.75 -0.01
C GLN A 41 -20.38 0.34 0.90
N GLU A 42 -20.69 0.07 2.17
CA GLU A 42 -19.71 -0.47 3.11
C GLU A 42 -19.18 -1.84 2.62
N PRO A 43 -17.84 -2.01 2.50
CA PRO A 43 -17.24 -3.28 2.13
C PRO A 43 -17.58 -4.38 3.13
N GLN A 44 -18.06 -5.52 2.63
CA GLN A 44 -18.54 -6.65 3.43
C GLN A 44 -17.44 -7.69 3.68
N ARG A 45 -16.43 -7.78 2.81
CA ARG A 45 -15.39 -8.81 2.89
C ARG A 45 -14.01 -8.21 2.71
N ILE A 46 -13.55 -7.56 3.77
CA ILE A 46 -12.25 -6.91 3.84
C ILE A 46 -11.16 -7.94 4.13
N ARG A 47 -10.09 -7.92 3.33
CA ARG A 47 -8.98 -8.89 3.43
C ARG A 47 -7.63 -8.21 3.52
N ALA A 48 -7.01 -8.31 4.69
CA ALA A 48 -5.61 -7.99 4.90
C ALA A 48 -4.72 -9.18 4.48
N ILE A 49 -3.71 -8.92 3.66
CA ILE A 49 -2.85 -9.94 3.06
C ILE A 49 -1.40 -9.55 3.33
N VAL A 50 -0.71 -10.35 4.15
CA VAL A 50 0.66 -10.10 4.56
C VAL A 50 1.60 -11.12 3.94
N PHE A 51 2.51 -10.65 3.09
CA PHE A 51 3.59 -11.48 2.56
C PHE A 51 4.78 -11.53 3.53
N ALA A 52 5.35 -12.72 3.73
CA ALA A 52 6.54 -12.90 4.58
C ALA A 52 7.37 -14.10 4.11
N GLU A 53 8.68 -14.10 4.35
CA GLU A 53 9.53 -15.24 4.00
C GLU A 53 9.31 -16.46 4.91
N GLN A 54 8.78 -16.22 6.11
CA GLN A 54 8.44 -17.22 7.12
C GLN A 54 7.20 -16.74 7.87
N GLU A 55 6.51 -17.65 8.56
CA GLU A 55 5.33 -17.32 9.35
C GLU A 55 5.69 -16.38 10.51
N PRO A 56 5.27 -15.10 10.47
CA PRO A 56 5.59 -14.11 11.48
C PRO A 56 4.55 -14.11 12.60
N GLN A 57 4.93 -13.61 13.78
CA GLN A 57 3.96 -13.26 14.82
C GLN A 57 3.51 -11.82 14.62
N LEU A 58 2.20 -11.59 14.47
CA LEU A 58 1.63 -10.28 14.14
C LEU A 58 0.55 -9.86 15.17
N PRO A 59 0.86 -9.76 16.48
CA PRO A 59 -0.15 -9.54 17.51
C PRO A 59 -0.92 -8.23 17.35
N ALA A 60 -0.26 -7.16 16.90
CA ALA A 60 -0.89 -5.87 16.65
C ALA A 60 -1.78 -5.90 15.39
N PRO A 61 -1.30 -6.33 14.20
CA PRO A 61 -2.17 -6.53 13.03
C PRO A 61 -3.34 -7.48 13.29
N GLU A 62 -3.14 -8.61 13.98
CA GLU A 62 -4.21 -9.55 14.34
C GLU A 62 -5.28 -8.88 15.22
N THR A 63 -4.86 -8.07 16.18
CA THR A 63 -5.78 -7.32 17.04
C THR A 63 -6.55 -6.27 16.23
N ALA A 64 -5.87 -5.54 15.35
CA ALA A 64 -6.51 -4.54 14.50
C ALA A 64 -7.50 -5.17 13.52
N ALA A 65 -7.14 -6.29 12.87
CA ALA A 65 -8.00 -7.03 11.96
C ALA A 65 -9.28 -7.49 12.66
N ARG A 66 -9.16 -8.12 13.84
CA ARG A 66 -10.31 -8.53 14.65
C ARG A 66 -11.19 -7.34 15.04
N ARG A 67 -10.60 -6.20 15.40
CA ARG A 67 -11.37 -5.00 15.80
C ARG A 67 -12.08 -4.34 14.63
N ALA A 68 -11.50 -4.41 13.44
CA ALA A 68 -12.07 -3.84 12.23
C ALA A 68 -12.97 -4.83 11.44
N GLY A 69 -13.15 -6.06 11.93
CA GLY A 69 -13.94 -7.09 11.23
C GLY A 69 -13.29 -7.61 9.94
N ALA A 70 -11.98 -7.38 9.75
CA ALA A 70 -11.26 -7.80 8.55
C ALA A 70 -10.67 -9.21 8.73
N GLY A 71 -10.63 -9.98 7.65
CA GLY A 71 -9.85 -11.21 7.59
C GLY A 71 -8.37 -10.92 7.41
N LEU A 72 -7.50 -11.70 8.06
CA LEU A 72 -6.05 -11.62 7.89
C LEU A 72 -5.53 -12.93 7.28
N ASN A 73 -4.80 -12.82 6.18
CA ASN A 73 -4.13 -13.93 5.49
C ASN A 73 -2.62 -13.67 5.47
N VAL A 74 -1.83 -14.63 5.93
CA VAL A 74 -0.38 -14.58 5.84
C VAL A 74 0.05 -15.53 4.74
N VAL A 75 0.79 -15.02 3.76
CA VAL A 75 1.28 -15.79 2.62
C VAL A 75 2.79 -15.88 2.67
N THR A 76 3.29 -17.11 2.78
CA THR A 76 4.74 -17.37 2.72
C THR A 76 5.25 -17.23 1.30
N VAL A 77 6.27 -16.39 1.10
CA VAL A 77 6.91 -16.16 -0.20
C VAL A 77 8.42 -16.26 -0.07
N THR A 78 9.01 -17.26 -0.74
CA THR A 78 10.45 -17.55 -0.67
C THR A 78 11.12 -17.54 -2.04
N ASP A 79 10.39 -17.84 -3.11
CA ASP A 79 10.92 -17.82 -4.47
C ASP A 79 10.69 -16.46 -5.13
N LEU A 80 11.75 -15.65 -5.19
CA LEU A 80 11.74 -14.34 -5.84
C LEU A 80 11.30 -14.41 -7.31
N SER A 81 11.64 -15.46 -8.04
CA SER A 81 11.32 -15.59 -9.46
C SER A 81 9.83 -15.78 -9.73
N GLN A 82 9.10 -16.32 -8.74
CA GLN A 82 7.65 -16.56 -8.80
C GLN A 82 6.86 -15.58 -7.94
N ALA A 83 7.53 -14.72 -7.17
CA ALA A 83 6.90 -13.90 -6.16
C ALA A 83 5.85 -12.94 -6.72
N TYR A 84 6.14 -12.28 -7.85
CA TYR A 84 5.17 -11.42 -8.52
C TYR A 84 3.89 -12.18 -8.89
N ASP A 85 4.05 -13.34 -9.54
CA ASP A 85 2.93 -14.18 -9.98
C ASP A 85 2.16 -14.76 -8.78
N LEU A 86 2.85 -15.11 -7.69
CA LEU A 86 2.23 -15.51 -6.43
C LEU A 86 1.37 -14.38 -5.85
N GLY A 87 1.87 -13.15 -5.89
CA GLY A 87 1.11 -11.97 -5.47
C GLY A 87 -0.16 -11.77 -6.28
N ALA A 88 -0.05 -11.86 -7.60
CA ALA A 88 -1.19 -11.78 -8.51
C ALA A 88 -2.19 -12.92 -8.28
N ALA A 89 -1.72 -14.16 -8.15
CA ALA A 89 -2.56 -15.32 -7.87
C ALA A 89 -3.26 -15.22 -6.51
N THR A 90 -2.61 -14.63 -5.50
CA THR A 90 -3.21 -14.37 -4.18
C THR A 90 -4.34 -13.34 -4.30
N ALA A 91 -4.15 -12.27 -5.08
CA ALA A 91 -5.22 -11.31 -5.34
C ALA A 91 -6.42 -11.99 -6.02
N ASP A 92 -6.17 -12.78 -7.06
CA ASP A 92 -7.24 -13.53 -7.76
C ASP A 92 -7.99 -14.44 -6.78
N ALA A 93 -7.28 -15.21 -5.94
CA ALA A 93 -7.92 -16.11 -4.98
C ALA A 93 -8.80 -15.38 -3.95
N GLU A 94 -8.34 -14.25 -3.41
CA GLU A 94 -9.10 -13.49 -2.41
C GLU A 94 -10.31 -12.78 -3.06
N ILE A 95 -10.15 -12.22 -4.26
CA ILE A 95 -11.23 -11.56 -5.01
C ILE A 95 -12.28 -12.59 -5.46
N ASP A 96 -11.86 -13.75 -5.96
CA ASP A 96 -12.76 -14.84 -6.38
C ASP A 96 -13.51 -15.44 -5.17
N ALA A 97 -12.89 -15.40 -3.98
CA ALA A 97 -13.56 -15.72 -2.72
C ALA A 97 -14.56 -14.63 -2.28
N GLY A 98 -14.64 -13.50 -2.98
CA GLY A 98 -15.60 -12.43 -2.76
C GLY A 98 -15.07 -11.25 -1.97
N ALA A 99 -13.74 -11.07 -1.86
CA ALA A 99 -13.18 -9.88 -1.25
C ALA A 99 -13.51 -8.62 -2.07
N ASP A 100 -14.02 -7.60 -1.40
CA ASP A 100 -14.42 -6.33 -2.01
C ASP A 100 -13.53 -5.15 -1.60
N LEU A 101 -12.61 -5.37 -0.66
CA LEU A 101 -11.55 -4.43 -0.29
C LEU A 101 -10.31 -5.21 0.18
N LEU A 102 -9.14 -4.89 -0.38
CA LEU A 102 -7.88 -5.53 -0.03
C LEU A 102 -6.95 -4.58 0.74
N ILE A 103 -6.17 -5.13 1.66
CA ILE A 103 -5.16 -4.41 2.44
C ILE A 103 -3.83 -5.16 2.31
N PRO A 104 -2.98 -4.83 1.33
CA PRO A 104 -1.66 -5.44 1.21
C PRO A 104 -0.77 -5.09 2.40
N GLY A 105 0.13 -5.99 2.74
CA GLY A 105 1.18 -5.81 3.73
C GLY A 105 2.35 -6.74 3.45
N GLY A 106 3.45 -6.52 4.16
CA GLY A 106 4.61 -7.40 4.07
C GLY A 106 5.55 -7.21 5.23
N VAL A 107 6.16 -8.31 5.67
CA VAL A 107 7.24 -8.31 6.67
C VAL A 107 8.56 -8.19 5.92
N GLU A 108 9.16 -7.01 5.97
CA GLU A 108 10.39 -6.70 5.25
C GLU A 108 11.18 -5.60 5.97
N SER A 109 12.50 -5.59 5.79
CA SER A 109 13.35 -4.52 6.25
C SER A 109 12.97 -3.19 5.60
N ALA A 110 12.86 -2.12 6.40
CA ALA A 110 12.65 -0.76 5.89
C ALA A 110 13.75 -0.29 4.91
N ARG A 111 14.91 -0.97 4.87
CA ARG A 111 15.98 -0.72 3.90
C ARG A 111 15.53 -1.00 2.46
N VAL A 112 14.76 -2.06 2.23
CA VAL A 112 14.33 -2.46 0.87
C VAL A 112 13.53 -1.35 0.19
N PRO A 113 12.40 -0.85 0.76
CA PRO A 113 11.69 0.27 0.15
C PRO A 113 12.54 1.53 0.08
N ALA A 114 13.45 1.77 1.04
CA ALA A 114 14.36 2.92 0.98
C ALA A 114 15.32 2.86 -0.23
N VAL A 115 15.95 1.71 -0.49
CA VAL A 115 16.85 1.52 -1.64
C VAL A 115 16.09 1.67 -2.95
N VAL A 116 14.93 1.03 -3.07
CA VAL A 116 14.11 1.10 -4.29
C VAL A 116 13.66 2.53 -4.55
N MET A 117 13.08 3.19 -3.55
CA MET A 117 12.63 4.57 -3.67
C MET A 117 13.79 5.50 -4.00
N ALA A 118 14.88 5.44 -3.25
CA ALA A 118 16.04 6.31 -3.48
C ALA A 118 16.66 6.13 -4.86
N THR A 119 16.71 4.90 -5.36
CA THR A 119 17.19 4.61 -6.72
C THR A 119 16.25 5.22 -7.77
N MET A 120 14.93 4.98 -7.66
CA MET A 120 13.93 5.48 -8.61
C MET A 120 13.83 7.01 -8.63
N THR A 121 14.04 7.66 -7.48
CA THR A 121 13.88 9.11 -7.34
C THR A 121 15.20 9.88 -7.30
N GLN A 122 16.33 9.19 -7.49
CA GLN A 122 17.68 9.75 -7.34
C GLN A 122 17.85 10.54 -6.03
N THR A 123 17.23 10.04 -4.95
CA THR A 123 17.26 10.69 -3.65
C THR A 123 18.49 10.22 -2.89
N GLU A 124 19.24 11.16 -2.32
CA GLU A 124 20.47 10.87 -1.60
C GLU A 124 20.22 9.90 -0.42
N PRO A 125 21.11 8.90 -0.20
CA PRO A 125 20.99 7.94 0.91
C PRO A 125 20.81 8.59 2.29
N VAL A 126 21.43 9.76 2.48
CA VAL A 126 21.38 10.54 3.73
C VAL A 126 19.98 11.11 4.04
N VAL A 127 19.14 11.26 3.00
CA VAL A 127 17.79 11.83 3.10
C VAL A 127 16.75 10.73 3.25
N ILE A 128 16.94 9.59 2.56
CA ILE A 128 15.96 8.49 2.56
C ILE A 128 16.03 7.62 3.83
N VAL A 129 17.18 7.61 4.50
CA VAL A 129 17.39 6.82 5.72
C VAL A 129 16.45 7.28 6.84
N GLY A 130 15.71 6.33 7.42
CA GLY A 130 14.87 6.59 8.58
C GLY A 130 15.67 6.85 9.86
N LYS A 131 14.97 7.21 10.92
CA LYS A 131 15.56 7.37 12.27
C LYS A 131 16.24 6.07 12.70
N GLN A 132 17.46 6.19 13.24
CA GLN A 132 18.23 5.06 13.78
C GLN A 132 18.51 5.23 15.27
N PRO A 133 18.77 4.15 16.02
CA PRO A 133 19.03 4.21 17.46
C PRO A 133 20.27 5.04 17.84
N SER A 134 21.29 5.05 16.98
CA SER A 134 22.52 5.80 17.18
C SER A 134 23.06 6.40 15.87
N VAL A 135 24.00 7.33 16.00
CA VAL A 135 24.72 7.90 14.85
C VAL A 135 25.54 6.83 14.12
N GLU A 136 26.09 5.84 14.81
CA GLU A 136 26.86 4.77 14.18
C GLU A 136 25.96 3.81 13.39
N ASP A 137 24.77 3.51 13.90
CA ASP A 137 23.75 2.74 13.15
C ASP A 137 23.28 3.52 11.93
N TRP A 138 23.07 4.82 12.08
CA TRP A 138 22.74 5.71 10.97
C TRP A 138 23.81 5.72 9.88
N LYS A 139 25.09 5.85 10.22
CA LYS A 139 26.20 5.80 9.25
C LYS A 139 26.25 4.46 8.51
N ARG A 140 26.02 3.36 9.23
CA ARG A 140 26.00 2.01 8.66
C ARG A 140 24.84 1.85 7.69
N GLU A 141 23.66 2.33 8.06
CA GLU A 141 22.45 2.25 7.24
C GLU A 141 22.58 3.10 5.98
N VAL A 142 23.06 4.35 6.10
CA VAL A 142 23.37 5.22 4.94
C VAL A 142 24.35 4.55 3.99
N SER A 143 25.41 3.93 4.52
CA SER A 143 26.41 3.24 3.70
C SER A 143 25.82 2.02 2.98
N ALA A 144 25.00 1.23 3.68
CA ALA A 144 24.32 0.07 3.11
C ALA A 144 23.36 0.47 1.98
N ILE A 145 22.57 1.53 2.17
CA ILE A 145 21.66 2.07 1.15
C ILE A 145 22.45 2.58 -0.05
N ARG A 146 23.48 3.40 0.17
CA ARG A 146 24.36 3.92 -0.90
C ARG A 146 24.95 2.79 -1.74
N ASP A 147 25.49 1.77 -1.10
CA ASP A 147 26.16 0.67 -1.79
C ASP A 147 25.15 -0.19 -2.58
N ALA A 148 23.93 -0.35 -2.05
CA ALA A 148 22.84 -1.00 -2.77
C ALA A 148 22.38 -0.18 -4.00
N MET A 149 22.19 1.13 -3.84
CA MET A 149 21.86 2.04 -4.95
C MET A 149 22.94 2.02 -6.04
N PHE A 150 24.23 1.94 -5.67
CA PHE A 150 25.30 1.84 -6.65
C PHE A 150 25.20 0.57 -7.51
N ARG A 151 24.86 -0.58 -6.90
CA ARG A 151 24.63 -1.84 -7.64
C ARG A 151 23.38 -1.76 -8.52
N ALA A 152 22.38 -1.01 -8.10
CA ALA A 152 21.08 -0.91 -8.75
C ALA A 152 20.93 0.27 -9.73
N ARG A 153 21.96 1.10 -9.91
CA ARG A 153 21.91 2.41 -10.62
C ARG A 153 21.33 2.42 -12.04
N ASN A 154 21.30 1.27 -12.72
CA ASN A 154 20.79 1.11 -14.08
C ASN A 154 19.64 0.09 -14.16
N LEU A 155 19.12 -0.34 -13.00
CA LEU A 155 18.05 -1.33 -12.91
C LEU A 155 16.73 -0.62 -12.69
N GLU A 156 15.68 -1.19 -13.25
CA GLU A 156 14.33 -0.65 -13.17
C GLU A 156 13.31 -1.75 -12.91
N GLY A 157 12.13 -1.37 -12.41
CA GLY A 157 10.99 -2.28 -12.25
C GLY A 157 11.35 -3.49 -11.42
N MET A 158 11.01 -4.68 -11.92
CA MET A 158 11.32 -5.94 -11.22
C MET A 158 12.81 -6.28 -11.17
N GLU A 159 13.64 -5.77 -12.10
CA GLU A 159 15.10 -5.95 -12.01
C GLU A 159 15.67 -5.21 -10.80
N LEU A 160 15.16 -4.01 -10.53
CA LEU A 160 15.50 -3.24 -9.33
C LEU A 160 15.06 -3.97 -8.06
N VAL A 161 13.83 -4.48 -8.01
CA VAL A 161 13.34 -5.28 -6.88
C VAL A 161 14.19 -6.53 -6.67
N ALA A 162 14.54 -7.23 -7.75
CA ALA A 162 15.35 -8.44 -7.69
C ALA A 162 16.77 -8.16 -7.17
N SER A 163 17.34 -6.98 -7.46
CA SER A 163 18.63 -6.56 -6.92
C SER A 163 18.65 -6.39 -5.39
N CYS A 164 17.47 -6.14 -4.80
CA CYS A 164 17.26 -6.11 -3.36
C CYS A 164 16.96 -7.48 -2.76
N GLN A 165 16.81 -8.52 -3.60
CA GLN A 165 16.43 -9.89 -3.20
C GLN A 165 15.12 -9.98 -2.41
N SER A 166 14.18 -9.07 -2.62
CA SER A 166 12.93 -9.02 -1.85
C SER A 166 11.78 -9.71 -2.60
N ALA A 167 11.53 -10.96 -2.24
CA ALA A 167 10.37 -11.70 -2.72
C ALA A 167 9.06 -11.12 -2.17
N VAL A 168 9.09 -10.60 -0.94
CA VAL A 168 7.96 -9.90 -0.30
C VAL A 168 7.53 -8.67 -1.09
N LEU A 169 8.47 -7.81 -1.51
CA LEU A 169 8.14 -6.63 -2.31
C LEU A 169 7.62 -7.02 -3.70
N ALA A 170 8.24 -8.01 -4.35
CA ALA A 170 7.77 -8.50 -5.66
C ALA A 170 6.32 -9.02 -5.59
N ALA A 171 5.98 -9.79 -4.56
CA ALA A 171 4.61 -10.26 -4.33
C ALA A 171 3.62 -9.12 -4.04
N ALA A 172 4.02 -8.12 -3.25
CA ALA A 172 3.18 -6.95 -3.01
C ALA A 172 2.88 -6.18 -4.31
N VAL A 173 3.85 -6.03 -5.22
CA VAL A 173 3.66 -5.39 -6.52
C VAL A 173 2.69 -6.21 -7.39
N GLY A 174 2.85 -7.53 -7.44
CA GLY A 174 1.96 -8.42 -8.18
C GLY A 174 0.52 -8.37 -7.68
N LEU A 175 0.33 -8.40 -6.35
CA LEU A 175 -0.99 -8.30 -5.73
C LEU A 175 -1.67 -6.96 -6.05
N ILE A 176 -0.97 -5.84 -5.88
CA ILE A 176 -1.51 -4.50 -6.13
C ILE A 176 -1.89 -4.34 -7.61
N THR A 177 -0.99 -4.74 -8.51
CA THR A 177 -1.23 -4.66 -9.96
C THR A 177 -2.47 -5.46 -10.31
N ARG A 178 -2.56 -6.71 -9.83
CA ARG A 178 -3.64 -7.61 -10.18
C ARG A 178 -4.98 -7.16 -9.61
N ALA A 179 -5.02 -6.69 -8.37
CA ALA A 179 -6.25 -6.17 -7.78
C ALA A 179 -6.78 -4.94 -8.53
N ALA A 180 -5.91 -4.04 -9.00
CA ALA A 180 -6.31 -2.93 -9.87
C ALA A 180 -6.85 -3.41 -11.23
N GLU A 181 -6.21 -4.39 -11.89
CA GLU A 181 -6.75 -5.02 -13.12
C GLU A 181 -8.15 -5.61 -12.89
N ARG A 182 -8.39 -6.16 -11.70
CA ARG A 182 -9.63 -6.79 -11.27
C ARG A 182 -10.69 -5.81 -10.76
N ARG A 183 -10.41 -4.49 -10.76
CA ARG A 183 -11.30 -3.44 -10.25
C ARG A 183 -11.59 -3.57 -8.75
N THR A 184 -10.59 -3.94 -7.96
CA THR A 184 -10.73 -4.11 -6.51
C THR A 184 -9.97 -2.99 -5.78
N PRO A 185 -10.64 -2.22 -4.92
CA PRO A 185 -10.01 -1.16 -4.15
C PRO A 185 -9.00 -1.71 -3.14
N LEU A 186 -7.93 -0.94 -2.89
CA LEU A 186 -6.83 -1.28 -2.00
C LEU A 186 -6.54 -0.16 -1.00
N LEU A 187 -6.31 -0.52 0.26
CA LEU A 187 -5.75 0.40 1.26
C LEU A 187 -4.25 0.19 1.42
N ILE A 188 -3.45 1.24 1.28
CA ILE A 188 -2.00 1.20 1.52
C ILE A 188 -1.63 2.06 2.74
N ASP A 189 -0.60 1.64 3.50
CA ASP A 189 -0.33 2.21 4.83
C ASP A 189 1.13 2.21 5.27
N ALA A 190 2.05 1.65 4.47
CA ALA A 190 3.41 1.38 4.89
C ALA A 190 4.43 1.69 3.77
N PRO A 191 5.72 1.88 4.11
CA PRO A 191 6.76 2.15 3.13
C PRO A 191 6.84 1.07 2.04
N LEU A 192 6.70 -0.21 2.42
CA LEU A 192 6.71 -1.33 1.48
C LEU A 192 5.54 -1.27 0.50
N THR A 193 4.32 -1.08 1.00
CA THR A 193 3.10 -1.10 0.17
C THR A 193 3.00 0.15 -0.70
N ALA A 194 3.43 1.31 -0.22
CA ALA A 194 3.53 2.52 -1.03
C ALA A 194 4.62 2.43 -2.11
N THR A 195 5.76 1.79 -1.81
CA THR A 195 6.81 1.53 -2.82
C THR A 195 6.31 0.54 -3.87
N ALA A 196 5.64 -0.54 -3.44
CA ALA A 196 5.04 -1.53 -4.32
C ALA A 196 3.99 -0.90 -5.25
N ALA A 197 3.14 -0.03 -4.69
CA ALA A 197 2.15 0.75 -5.43
C ALA A 197 2.80 1.67 -6.48
N LEU A 198 3.90 2.35 -6.15
CA LEU A 198 4.60 3.21 -7.10
C LEU A 198 5.22 2.42 -8.26
N LEU A 199 5.81 1.26 -7.97
CA LEU A 199 6.30 0.34 -9.00
C LEU A 199 5.16 -0.14 -9.91
N ALA A 200 4.05 -0.56 -9.30
CA ALA A 200 2.87 -1.03 -10.03
C ALA A 200 2.27 0.07 -10.93
N GLU A 201 2.13 1.30 -10.43
CA GLU A 201 1.64 2.46 -11.19
C GLU A 201 2.58 2.85 -12.35
N ARG A 202 3.90 2.77 -12.13
CA ARG A 202 4.88 3.10 -13.17
C ARG A 202 4.78 2.13 -14.34
N ASP A 203 4.67 0.84 -14.04
CA ASP A 203 4.62 -0.21 -15.05
C ASP A 203 3.20 -0.37 -15.65
N ASN A 204 2.16 -0.01 -14.89
CA ASN A 204 0.76 -0.08 -15.27
C ASN A 204 0.01 1.20 -14.84
N PRO A 205 0.05 2.28 -15.66
CA PRO A 205 -0.60 3.55 -15.30
C PRO A 205 -2.10 3.40 -15.03
N GLY A 206 -2.57 4.01 -13.94
CA GLY A 206 -3.94 3.93 -13.47
C GLY A 206 -4.15 3.04 -12.25
N VAL A 207 -3.14 2.25 -11.83
CA VAL A 207 -3.16 1.50 -10.56
C VAL A 207 -3.49 2.44 -9.39
N LYS A 208 -2.87 3.63 -9.33
CA LYS A 208 -3.04 4.56 -8.20
C LYS A 208 -4.49 4.99 -7.96
N GLU A 209 -5.35 4.96 -8.98
CA GLU A 209 -6.75 5.35 -8.86
C GLU A 209 -7.56 4.33 -8.04
N TRP A 210 -7.06 3.10 -7.91
CA TRP A 210 -7.62 2.04 -7.08
C TRP A 210 -7.07 2.03 -5.65
N LEU A 211 -6.16 2.95 -5.33
CA LEU A 211 -5.47 2.97 -4.04
C LEU A 211 -5.98 4.12 -3.16
N PHE A 212 -6.12 3.84 -1.87
CA PHE A 212 -6.29 4.87 -0.86
C PHE A 212 -5.19 4.77 0.19
N ALA A 213 -4.47 5.87 0.40
CA ALA A 213 -3.46 5.96 1.44
C ALA A 213 -4.11 6.26 2.79
N THR A 214 -3.88 5.40 3.77
CA THR A 214 -4.56 5.48 5.06
C THR A 214 -3.74 6.22 6.11
N THR A 215 -2.45 5.95 6.20
CA THR A 215 -1.58 6.63 7.16
C THR A 215 -0.23 7.00 6.59
N LEU A 216 0.47 7.88 7.31
CA LEU A 216 1.88 8.19 7.08
C LEU A 216 2.72 7.70 8.26
N SER A 217 3.65 6.80 7.96
CA SER A 217 4.67 6.35 8.92
C SER A 217 5.79 7.39 9.07
N THR A 218 6.65 7.20 10.06
CA THR A 218 7.87 8.02 10.27
C THR A 218 8.96 7.80 9.22
N ALA A 219 8.86 6.77 8.37
CA ALA A 219 9.87 6.44 7.37
C ALA A 219 9.83 7.39 6.14
N PRO A 220 10.95 8.04 5.77
CA PRO A 220 11.00 8.99 4.64
C PRO A 220 10.60 8.39 3.29
N ALA A 221 10.92 7.11 3.06
CA ALA A 221 10.56 6.41 1.83
C ALA A 221 9.04 6.35 1.61
N HIS A 222 8.25 6.27 2.69
CA HIS A 222 6.78 6.24 2.60
C HIS A 222 6.23 7.59 2.14
N GLU A 223 6.68 8.69 2.77
CA GLU A 223 6.27 10.05 2.37
C GLU A 223 6.66 10.34 0.91
N LEU A 224 7.86 9.91 0.51
CA LEU A 224 8.32 10.10 -0.86
C LEU A 224 7.48 9.31 -1.87
N ALA A 225 7.13 8.05 -1.55
CA ALA A 225 6.29 7.22 -2.40
C ALA A 225 4.89 7.82 -2.57
N LEU A 226 4.25 8.22 -1.48
CA LEU A 226 2.92 8.87 -1.53
C LEU A 226 2.94 10.17 -2.32
N ARG A 227 3.97 11.01 -2.15
CA ARG A 227 4.15 12.23 -2.96
C ARG A 227 4.30 11.92 -4.46
N LYS A 228 5.04 10.87 -4.83
CA LYS A 228 5.20 10.46 -6.23
C LYS A 228 3.92 9.87 -6.82
N LEU A 229 3.13 9.17 -6.02
CA LEU A 229 1.80 8.70 -6.40
C LEU A 229 0.77 9.84 -6.46
N GLY A 230 1.04 10.98 -5.81
CA GLY A 230 0.07 12.06 -5.64
C GLY A 230 -1.04 11.71 -4.64
N LEU A 231 -0.80 10.73 -3.77
CA LEU A 231 -1.74 10.28 -2.75
C LEU A 231 -1.49 11.02 -1.44
N GLN A 232 -2.56 11.37 -0.76
CA GLN A 232 -2.50 11.93 0.59
C GLN A 232 -3.04 10.90 1.59
N PRO A 233 -2.43 10.76 2.79
CA PRO A 233 -2.88 9.80 3.80
C PRO A 233 -4.09 10.32 4.59
N LEU A 234 -5.01 9.44 5.01
CA LEU A 234 -6.19 9.85 5.81
C LEU A 234 -5.81 10.51 7.14
N HIS A 235 -4.78 10.00 7.82
CA HIS A 235 -4.30 10.51 9.10
C HIS A 235 -2.82 10.22 9.34
N GLN A 236 -2.24 10.79 10.40
CA GLN A 236 -0.86 10.52 10.81
C GLN A 236 -0.78 10.29 12.33
N LEU A 237 -0.65 9.02 12.73
CA LEU A 237 -0.61 8.64 14.16
C LEU A 237 0.81 8.48 14.71
N ALA A 238 1.84 8.81 13.91
CA ALA A 238 3.25 8.64 14.27
C ALA A 238 3.60 7.22 14.73
N MET A 239 2.99 6.21 14.09
CA MET A 239 3.28 4.81 14.33
C MET A 239 4.53 4.39 13.54
N GLU A 240 5.30 3.47 14.12
CA GLU A 240 6.26 2.69 13.36
C GLU A 240 5.50 1.78 12.37
N PRO A 241 6.05 1.54 11.17
CA PRO A 241 5.38 0.74 10.17
C PRO A 241 5.30 -0.73 10.61
N GLU A 242 4.07 -1.22 10.75
CA GLU A 242 3.72 -2.62 10.99
C GLU A 242 2.82 -3.08 9.84
N PRO A 243 2.91 -4.35 9.36
CA PRO A 243 2.15 -4.81 8.21
C PRO A 243 0.64 -4.62 8.42
N THR A 244 -0.03 -3.90 7.52
CA THR A 244 -1.50 -3.66 7.48
C THR A 244 -2.08 -2.89 8.67
N LEU A 245 -1.30 -2.62 9.73
CA LEU A 245 -1.80 -2.03 10.96
C LEU A 245 -2.37 -0.62 10.74
N GLY A 246 -1.70 0.19 9.92
CA GLY A 246 -2.13 1.56 9.62
C GLY A 246 -3.46 1.58 8.90
N ALA A 247 -3.63 0.72 7.89
CA ALA A 247 -4.88 0.61 7.15
C ALA A 247 -6.01 0.06 8.01
N LEU A 248 -5.75 -0.99 8.80
CA LEU A 248 -6.75 -1.58 9.69
C LEU A 248 -7.18 -0.61 10.79
N ALA A 249 -6.27 0.20 11.32
CA ALA A 249 -6.59 1.24 12.31
C ALA A 249 -7.38 2.41 11.69
N ALA A 250 -7.14 2.75 10.43
CA ALA A 250 -7.83 3.81 9.70
C ALA A 250 -9.22 3.40 9.19
N LEU A 251 -9.46 2.10 9.05
CA LEU A 251 -10.66 1.56 8.43
C LEU A 251 -11.96 2.09 9.04
N PRO A 252 -12.15 2.16 10.39
CA PRO A 252 -13.34 2.77 10.96
C PRO A 252 -13.57 4.23 10.55
N MET A 253 -12.50 5.02 10.35
CA MET A 253 -12.63 6.39 9.88
C MET A 253 -13.12 6.45 8.43
N LEU A 254 -12.59 5.57 7.57
CA LEU A 254 -13.06 5.45 6.19
C LEU A 254 -14.55 5.09 6.15
N LEU A 255 -14.96 4.10 6.96
CA LEU A 255 -16.35 3.66 7.07
C LEU A 255 -17.27 4.78 7.60
N THR A 256 -16.83 5.57 8.58
CA THR A 256 -17.56 6.77 8.99
C THR A 256 -17.78 7.73 7.82
N GLY A 257 -16.79 7.93 6.94
CA GLY A 257 -16.98 8.75 5.74
C GLY A 257 -18.04 8.18 4.79
N VAL A 258 -18.07 6.86 4.61
CA VAL A 258 -19.06 6.16 3.80
C VAL A 258 -20.48 6.27 4.38
N GLU A 259 -20.62 6.11 5.69
CA GLU A 259 -21.89 6.29 6.40
C GLU A 259 -22.41 7.72 6.28
N ILE A 260 -21.55 8.73 6.51
CA ILE A 260 -21.90 10.15 6.31
C ILE A 260 -22.39 10.40 4.88
N ALA A 261 -21.74 9.80 3.89
CA ALA A 261 -22.12 9.94 2.48
C ALA A 261 -23.45 9.27 2.15
N THR A 262 -23.83 8.23 2.89
CA THR A 262 -25.11 7.52 2.71
C THR A 262 -26.29 8.33 3.27
N ASP A 263 -26.04 9.13 4.32
CA ASP A 263 -27.05 9.96 4.99
C ASP A 263 -27.25 11.35 4.33
N ALA A 264 -26.43 11.71 3.34
CA ALA A 264 -26.42 13.01 2.65
C ALA A 264 -27.39 13.10 1.46
#